data_AF-A0A328RP35-F1
#
_entry.id   AF-A0A328RP35-F1
#
_cell.length_a   1.000
_cell.length_b   1.000
_cell.length_c   1.000
_cell.angle_alpha   90.00
_cell.angle_beta   90.00
_cell.angle_gamma   90.00
#
_symmetry.space_group_name_H-M   'P 1'
#
loop_
_entity.id
_entity.type
_entity.pdbx_description
1 polymer ?
#
loop_
_entity_poly.entity_id
_entity_poly.type
_entity_poly.pdbx_seq_one_letter_code
_entity_poly.pdbx_strand_id
1 'polypeptide(L)'
;MVGTEAYQNVVDITSFSKSGGAIMYRTGITITRDEEIMIQLEDRVAHIAASPPVVSQKAAEYVMNNFQDLLSPALDELTANREIMCRGLEEQGFDFKSPDGGVYVWVDLKDHFDGTALQFLEKSLSEGLVIMPGEYFYENDHFTKAGSEADTTRVRLSFCNREASEQELALLRGVLDKISAGA
;
A
#
# COMPACT_ATOMS: atom_id res chain seq x y z
N MET A 1 -21.92 23.43 -3.43
CA MET A 1 -21.99 22.36 -2.41
C MET A 1 -22.70 21.18 -3.01
N VAL A 2 -22.11 20.00 -2.94
CA VAL A 2 -22.82 18.77 -3.30
C VAL A 2 -23.85 18.50 -2.19
N GLY A 3 -25.11 18.24 -2.56
CA GLY A 3 -26.17 17.96 -1.59
C GLY A 3 -25.92 16.65 -0.82
N THR A 4 -26.51 16.50 0.36
CA THR A 4 -26.32 15.30 1.21
C THR A 4 -26.77 14.00 0.52
N GLU A 5 -27.62 14.10 -0.49
CA GLU A 5 -28.05 12.99 -1.34
C GLU A 5 -26.89 12.26 -2.02
N ALA A 6 -25.79 12.97 -2.33
CA ALA A 6 -24.61 12.34 -2.96
C ALA A 6 -23.88 11.34 -2.05
N TYR A 7 -24.15 11.36 -0.74
CA TYR A 7 -23.53 10.46 0.23
C TYR A 7 -24.40 9.23 0.56
N GLN A 8 -25.58 9.09 -0.03
CA GLN A 8 -26.48 7.97 0.26
C GLN A 8 -25.89 6.62 -0.14
N ASN A 9 -25.11 6.59 -1.22
CA ASN A 9 -24.50 5.38 -1.75
C ASN A 9 -23.02 5.23 -1.35
N VAL A 10 -22.58 5.92 -0.29
CA VAL A 10 -21.18 5.92 0.15
C VAL A 10 -21.03 5.10 1.43
N VAL A 11 -20.19 4.07 1.35
CA VAL A 11 -19.68 3.33 2.51
C VAL A 11 -18.19 3.62 2.62
N ASP A 12 -17.81 4.42 3.60
CA ASP A 12 -16.42 4.71 3.92
C ASP A 12 -15.91 3.68 4.93
N ILE A 13 -14.76 3.09 4.63
CA ILE A 13 -14.07 2.12 5.49
C ILE A 13 -12.68 2.67 5.77
N THR A 14 -12.41 2.95 7.03
CA THR A 14 -11.11 3.46 7.46
C THR A 14 -10.58 2.70 8.66
N SER A 15 -9.27 2.78 8.87
CA SER A 15 -8.60 2.10 9.98
C SER A 15 -7.52 2.97 10.58
N PHE A 16 -7.19 2.70 11.85
CA PHE A 16 -6.12 3.41 12.55
C PHE A 16 -4.75 2.78 12.30
N SER A 17 -4.68 1.72 11.48
CA SER A 17 -3.45 0.95 11.27
C SER A 17 -2.29 1.82 10.78
N LYS A 18 -2.53 2.60 9.71
CA LYS A 18 -1.49 3.47 9.11
C LYS A 18 -1.58 4.91 9.62
N SER A 19 -2.77 5.50 9.53
CA SER A 19 -3.02 6.90 9.93
C SER A 19 -2.85 7.17 11.42
N GLY A 20 -2.99 6.14 12.27
CA GLY A 20 -2.81 6.26 13.72
C GLY A 20 -1.57 5.57 14.27
N GLY A 21 -0.70 5.03 13.41
CA GLY A 21 0.42 4.17 13.86
C GLY A 21 -0.02 2.93 14.65
N ALA A 22 -1.29 2.54 14.56
CA ALA A 22 -1.95 1.63 15.48
C ALA A 22 -2.16 0.22 14.87
N ILE A 23 -1.23 -0.26 14.02
CA ILE A 23 -1.36 -1.54 13.27
C ILE A 23 -1.75 -2.74 14.15
N MET A 24 -1.25 -2.78 15.39
CA MET A 24 -1.45 -3.89 16.33
C MET A 24 -2.77 -3.83 17.08
N TYR A 25 -3.48 -2.70 17.07
CA TYR A 25 -4.74 -2.55 17.80
C TYR A 25 -5.94 -3.11 17.03
N ARG A 26 -5.77 -3.48 15.75
CA ARG A 26 -6.78 -4.21 14.96
C ARG A 26 -8.17 -3.53 14.98
N THR A 27 -8.19 -2.21 14.87
CA THR A 27 -9.42 -1.41 14.95
C THR A 27 -9.57 -0.52 13.73
N GLY A 28 -10.81 -0.41 13.25
CA GLY A 28 -11.24 0.50 12.22
C GLY A 28 -12.70 0.87 12.42
N ILE A 29 -13.20 1.73 11.54
CA ILE A 29 -14.57 2.23 11.57
C ILE A 29 -15.15 2.20 10.15
N THR A 30 -16.46 1.97 10.08
CA THR A 30 -17.24 2.10 8.86
C THR A 30 -18.21 3.26 9.05
N ILE A 31 -18.33 4.12 8.04
CA ILE A 31 -19.23 5.27 8.04
C ILE A 31 -20.10 5.18 6.80
N THR A 32 -21.42 5.19 6.98
CA THR A 32 -22.39 5.23 5.89
C THR A 32 -23.63 6.03 6.31
N ARG A 33 -24.34 6.61 5.35
CA ARG A 33 -25.66 7.22 5.57
C ARG A 33 -26.82 6.24 5.33
N ASP A 34 -26.53 5.09 4.72
CA ASP A 34 -27.49 4.02 4.49
C ASP A 34 -27.65 3.21 5.79
N GLU A 35 -28.78 3.42 6.46
CA GLU A 35 -29.13 2.73 7.71
C GLU A 35 -29.30 1.22 7.51
N GLU A 36 -29.79 0.79 6.34
CA GLU A 36 -29.98 -0.63 6.04
C GLU A 36 -28.63 -1.34 5.95
N ILE A 37 -27.64 -0.73 5.30
CA ILE A 37 -26.26 -1.24 5.26
C ILE A 37 -25.68 -1.32 6.68
N MET A 38 -25.87 -0.28 7.52
CA MET A 38 -25.34 -0.29 8.88
C MET A 38 -25.93 -1.43 9.72
N ILE A 39 -27.25 -1.63 9.68
CA ILE A 39 -27.92 -2.73 10.38
C ILE A 39 -27.38 -4.09 9.93
N GLN A 40 -27.21 -4.29 8.62
CA GLN A 40 -26.65 -5.54 8.09
C GLN A 40 -25.19 -5.76 8.52
N LEU A 41 -24.38 -4.70 8.59
CA LEU A 41 -23.00 -4.79 9.06
C LEU A 41 -22.92 -5.14 10.54
N GLU A 42 -23.71 -4.48 11.39
CA GLU A 42 -23.79 -4.77 12.83
C GLU A 42 -24.20 -6.22 13.09
N ASP A 43 -25.24 -6.70 12.40
CA ASP A 43 -25.70 -8.09 12.50
C ASP A 43 -24.57 -9.08 12.12
N ARG A 44 -23.89 -8.85 11.00
CA ARG A 44 -22.78 -9.72 10.57
C ARG A 44 -21.60 -9.69 11.54
N VAL A 45 -21.22 -8.51 12.03
CA VAL A 45 -20.12 -8.38 13.01
C VAL A 45 -20.45 -9.10 14.30
N ALA A 46 -21.69 -9.00 14.79
CA ALA A 46 -22.15 -9.70 15.99
C ALA A 46 -21.98 -11.22 15.88
N HIS A 47 -22.21 -11.79 14.67
CA HIS A 47 -22.10 -13.22 14.43
C HIS A 47 -20.67 -13.72 14.11
N ILE A 48 -19.81 -12.87 13.53
CA ILE A 48 -18.45 -13.27 13.12
C ILE A 48 -17.40 -12.98 14.19
N ALA A 49 -17.48 -11.80 14.83
CA ALA A 49 -16.41 -11.26 15.67
C ALA A 49 -16.89 -10.62 16.99
N ALA A 50 -18.20 -10.50 17.19
CA ALA A 50 -18.85 -9.77 18.28
C ALA A 50 -18.49 -8.27 18.33
N SER A 51 -17.25 -7.91 18.69
CA SER A 51 -16.74 -6.53 18.69
C SER A 51 -15.20 -6.50 18.79
N PRO A 52 -14.53 -5.39 18.41
CA PRO A 52 -13.11 -5.21 18.69
C PRO A 52 -12.81 -5.23 20.20
N PRO A 53 -11.62 -5.68 20.66
CA PRO A 53 -11.26 -5.67 22.07
C PRO A 53 -11.39 -4.28 22.71
N VAL A 54 -11.88 -4.21 23.96
CA VAL A 54 -12.07 -2.92 24.69
C VAL A 54 -10.79 -2.09 24.74
N VAL A 55 -9.64 -2.73 24.95
CA VAL A 55 -8.32 -2.06 24.95
C VAL A 55 -8.04 -1.40 23.60
N SER A 56 -8.40 -2.07 22.50
CA SER A 56 -8.23 -1.53 21.16
C SER A 56 -9.19 -0.37 20.87
N GLN A 57 -10.43 -0.45 21.36
CA GLN A 57 -11.38 0.67 21.27
C GLN A 57 -10.86 1.91 22.02
N LYS A 58 -10.26 1.72 23.20
CA LYS A 58 -9.63 2.81 23.98
C LYS A 58 -8.42 3.40 23.27
N ALA A 59 -7.60 2.58 22.62
CA ALA A 59 -6.50 3.06 21.80
C ALA A 59 -7.00 3.87 20.59
N ALA A 60 -8.05 3.41 19.93
CA ALA A 60 -8.68 4.13 18.83
C ALA A 60 -9.26 5.48 19.29
N GLU A 61 -9.94 5.53 20.43
CA GLU A 61 -10.43 6.76 21.06
C GLU A 61 -9.28 7.75 21.30
N TYR A 62 -8.16 7.29 21.85
CA TYR A 62 -6.98 8.12 22.05
C TYR A 62 -6.41 8.66 20.72
N VAL A 63 -6.25 7.79 19.72
CA VAL A 63 -5.77 8.19 18.38
C VAL A 63 -6.68 9.24 17.76
N MET A 64 -8.01 9.05 17.80
CA MET A 64 -8.97 10.01 17.25
C MET A 64 -8.88 11.38 17.94
N ASN A 65 -8.74 11.40 19.26
CA ASN A 65 -8.65 12.64 20.03
C ASN A 65 -7.31 13.38 19.86
N ASN A 66 -6.25 12.69 19.41
CA ASN A 66 -4.90 13.25 19.27
C ASN A 66 -4.36 13.10 17.84
N PHE A 67 -5.25 12.96 16.85
CA PHE A 67 -4.89 12.48 15.52
C PHE A 67 -3.84 13.36 14.82
N GLN A 68 -4.00 14.68 14.87
CA GLN A 68 -3.10 15.61 14.20
C GLN A 68 -1.70 15.61 14.80
N ASP A 69 -1.61 15.56 16.13
CA ASP A 69 -0.33 15.57 16.85
C ASP A 69 0.45 14.27 16.62
N LEU A 70 -0.25 13.14 16.53
CA LEU A 70 0.36 11.84 16.25
C LEU A 70 0.78 11.71 14.77
N LEU A 71 0.01 12.28 13.85
CA LEU A 71 0.22 12.09 12.41
C LEU A 71 1.31 13.01 11.84
N SER A 72 1.41 14.26 12.32
CA SER A 72 2.30 15.27 11.71
C SER A 72 3.77 14.83 11.62
N PRO A 73 4.41 14.31 12.70
CA PRO A 73 5.80 13.86 12.62
C PRO A 73 6.00 12.68 11.66
N ALA A 74 5.02 11.76 11.63
CA ALA A 74 5.07 10.61 10.74
C ALA A 74 4.91 11.02 9.26
N LEU A 75 4.09 12.03 8.98
CA LEU A 75 3.95 12.59 7.63
C LEU A 75 5.24 13.25 7.15
N ASP A 76 5.93 14.00 8.01
CA ASP A 76 7.21 14.63 7.67
C ASP A 76 8.26 13.58 7.31
N GLU A 77 8.37 12.52 8.12
CA GLU A 77 9.27 11.40 7.86
C GLU A 77 8.92 10.66 6.56
N LEU A 78 7.65 10.30 6.36
CA LEU A 78 7.21 9.60 5.15
C LEU A 78 7.37 10.46 3.89
N THR A 79 7.23 11.79 4.01
CA THR A 79 7.48 12.73 2.91
C THR A 79 8.96 12.73 2.53
N ALA A 80 9.85 12.82 3.52
CA ALA A 80 11.29 12.75 3.29
C ALA A 80 11.71 11.39 2.67
N ASN A 81 11.15 10.28 3.16
CA ASN A 81 11.43 8.95 2.62
C ASN A 81 10.93 8.80 1.18
N ARG A 82 9.72 9.30 0.88
CA ARG A 82 9.19 9.33 -0.49
C ARG A 82 10.14 10.05 -1.42
N GLU A 83 10.65 11.22 -1.01
CA GLU A 83 11.57 12.00 -1.82
C GLU A 83 12.90 11.28 -2.07
N ILE A 84 13.45 10.61 -1.05
CA ILE A 84 14.67 9.80 -1.20
C ILE A 84 14.43 8.67 -2.21
N MET A 85 13.34 7.92 -2.04
CA MET A 85 12.97 6.83 -2.94
C MET A 85 12.79 7.33 -4.38
N CYS A 86 12.00 8.39 -4.59
CA CYS A 86 11.74 8.94 -5.92
C CYS A 86 13.01 9.47 -6.58
N ARG A 87 13.85 10.23 -5.85
CA ARG A 87 15.12 10.71 -6.40
C ARG A 87 16.05 9.57 -6.78
N GLY A 88 16.17 8.55 -5.93
CA GLY A 88 17.00 7.38 -6.23
C GLY A 88 16.51 6.60 -7.45
N LEU A 89 15.20 6.46 -7.63
CA LEU A 89 14.63 5.84 -8.83
C LEU A 89 14.88 6.68 -10.10
N GLU A 90 14.74 8.00 -10.00
CA GLU A 90 15.00 8.95 -11.09
C GLU A 90 16.47 8.91 -11.51
N GLU A 91 17.40 8.94 -10.56
CA GLU A 91 18.84 8.84 -10.80
C GLU A 91 19.25 7.51 -11.45
N GLN A 92 18.51 6.43 -11.17
CA GLN A 92 18.71 5.12 -11.79
C GLN A 92 18.00 4.97 -13.15
N GLY A 93 17.21 5.96 -13.57
CA GLY A 93 16.54 6.00 -14.87
C GLY A 93 15.26 5.16 -14.96
N PHE A 94 14.59 4.90 -13.83
CA PHE A 94 13.32 4.18 -13.82
C PHE A 94 12.13 5.06 -14.21
N ASP A 95 11.15 4.46 -14.87
CA ASP A 95 9.82 5.05 -15.08
C ASP A 95 8.93 4.73 -13.87
N PHE A 96 8.40 5.77 -13.23
CA PHE A 96 7.50 5.65 -12.09
C PHE A 96 6.65 6.91 -11.95
N LYS A 97 5.52 6.78 -11.25
CA LYS A 97 4.71 7.94 -10.84
C LYS A 97 4.98 8.26 -9.37
N SER A 98 5.44 9.48 -9.08
CA SER A 98 5.55 9.95 -7.70
C SER A 98 4.18 9.90 -7.01
N PRO A 99 4.07 9.27 -5.81
CA PRO A 99 2.79 9.10 -5.16
C PRO A 99 2.33 10.39 -4.46
N ASP A 100 1.08 10.77 -4.74
CA ASP A 100 0.41 11.90 -4.07
C ASP A 100 0.00 11.56 -2.62
N GLY A 101 -0.01 10.27 -2.26
CA GLY A 101 -0.32 9.78 -0.92
C GLY A 101 -0.01 8.29 -0.75
N GLY A 102 -0.13 7.81 0.49
CA GLY A 102 0.26 6.44 0.85
C GLY A 102 1.76 6.30 1.10
N VAL A 103 2.24 5.05 1.05
CA VAL A 103 3.62 4.69 1.43
C VAL A 103 4.31 3.78 0.39
N TYR A 104 3.78 3.76 -0.83
CA TYR A 104 4.25 2.88 -1.89
C TYR A 104 4.51 3.65 -3.19
N VAL A 105 5.56 3.26 -3.90
CA VAL A 105 5.83 3.71 -5.27
C VAL A 105 5.77 2.51 -6.21
N TRP A 106 5.21 2.74 -7.40
CA TRP A 106 5.09 1.74 -8.45
C TRP A 106 6.11 2.04 -9.53
N VAL A 107 7.01 1.10 -9.77
CA VAL A 107 8.15 1.22 -10.68
C VAL A 107 7.93 0.31 -11.86
N ASP A 108 8.01 0.83 -13.07
CA ASP A 108 7.90 0.06 -14.31
C ASP A 108 9.28 -0.46 -14.74
N LEU A 109 9.36 -1.77 -14.93
CA LEU A 109 10.59 -2.47 -15.29
C LEU A 109 10.73 -2.70 -16.80
N LYS A 110 9.74 -2.32 -17.62
CA LYS A 110 9.69 -2.65 -19.06
C LYS A 110 10.97 -2.33 -19.84
N ASP A 111 11.68 -1.26 -19.46
CA ASP A 111 12.88 -0.79 -20.15
C ASP A 111 14.19 -1.34 -19.53
N HIS A 112 14.07 -2.05 -18.41
CA HIS A 112 15.18 -2.54 -17.59
C HIS A 112 15.24 -4.07 -17.48
N PHE A 113 14.13 -4.76 -17.71
CA PHE A 113 14.02 -6.20 -17.56
C PHE A 113 13.11 -6.83 -18.62
N ASP A 114 13.65 -7.75 -19.42
CA ASP A 114 12.88 -8.56 -20.37
C ASP A 114 12.30 -9.79 -19.67
N GLY A 115 11.15 -9.59 -19.03
CA GLY A 115 10.44 -10.63 -18.27
C GLY A 115 9.32 -10.03 -17.43
N THR A 116 8.63 -10.87 -16.65
CA THR A 116 7.56 -10.41 -15.76
C THR A 116 8.09 -9.95 -14.40
N ALA A 117 7.34 -9.11 -13.70
CA ALA A 117 7.68 -8.62 -12.37
C ALA A 117 7.76 -9.78 -11.34
N LEU A 118 6.97 -10.85 -11.53
CA LEU A 118 7.15 -12.09 -10.77
C LEU A 118 8.51 -12.76 -11.03
N GLN A 119 8.95 -12.87 -12.29
CA GLN A 119 10.28 -13.40 -12.61
C GLN A 119 11.39 -12.50 -12.09
N PHE A 120 11.16 -11.19 -12.07
CA PHE A 120 12.07 -10.22 -11.48
C PHE A 120 12.19 -10.41 -9.96
N LEU A 121 11.07 -10.64 -9.25
CA LEU A 121 11.09 -11.02 -7.83
C LEU A 121 11.93 -12.28 -7.61
N GLU A 122 11.70 -13.35 -8.36
CA GLU A 122 12.45 -14.62 -8.22
C GLU A 122 13.96 -14.42 -8.32
N LYS A 123 14.41 -13.58 -9.25
CA LYS A 123 15.83 -13.19 -9.41
C LYS A 123 16.32 -12.27 -8.30
N SER A 124 15.46 -11.40 -7.79
CA SER A 124 15.78 -10.44 -6.72
C SER A 124 15.98 -11.13 -5.36
N LEU A 125 15.28 -12.24 -5.11
CA LEU A 125 15.32 -12.95 -3.83
C LEU A 125 16.72 -13.47 -3.47
N SER A 126 17.49 -13.97 -4.45
CA SER A 126 18.88 -14.42 -4.20
C SER A 126 19.82 -13.29 -3.84
N GLU A 127 19.45 -12.05 -4.15
CA GLU A 127 20.19 -10.83 -3.85
C GLU A 127 19.71 -10.16 -2.55
N GLY A 128 18.74 -10.76 -1.85
CA GLY A 128 18.16 -10.23 -0.62
C GLY A 128 17.17 -9.08 -0.85
N LEU A 129 16.77 -8.84 -2.10
CA LEU A 129 15.75 -7.85 -2.44
C LEU A 129 14.36 -8.52 -2.49
N VAL A 130 13.45 -8.06 -1.64
CA VAL A 130 12.05 -8.50 -1.62
C VAL A 130 11.16 -7.37 -2.09
N ILE A 131 10.43 -7.61 -3.17
CA ILE A 131 9.57 -6.63 -3.84
C ILE A 131 8.22 -7.25 -4.11
N MET A 132 7.18 -6.42 -4.23
CA MET A 132 5.84 -6.91 -4.50
C MET A 132 5.53 -6.79 -5.99
N PRO A 133 5.39 -7.91 -6.72
CA PRO A 133 5.11 -7.90 -8.15
C PRO A 133 3.69 -7.40 -8.42
N GLY A 134 3.53 -6.62 -9.49
CA GLY A 134 2.26 -6.00 -9.87
C GLY A 134 1.16 -7.03 -10.11
N GLU A 135 1.51 -8.22 -10.60
CA GLU A 135 0.61 -9.34 -10.87
C GLU A 135 -0.22 -9.75 -9.65
N TYR A 136 0.22 -9.47 -8.42
CA TYR A 136 -0.52 -9.78 -7.19
C TYR A 136 -1.63 -8.78 -6.85
N PHE A 137 -1.69 -7.64 -7.55
CA PHE A 137 -2.64 -6.56 -7.26
C PHE A 137 -3.75 -6.43 -8.31
N TYR A 138 -3.69 -7.24 -9.37
CA TYR A 138 -4.68 -7.28 -10.43
C TYR A 138 -5.33 -8.66 -10.46
N GLU A 139 -6.62 -8.69 -10.79
CA GLU A 139 -7.32 -9.96 -10.96
C GLU A 139 -6.71 -10.69 -12.16
N ASN A 140 -6.08 -11.84 -11.87
CA ASN A 140 -5.69 -12.81 -12.88
C ASN A 140 -6.93 -13.66 -13.17
N ASP A 141 -7.54 -13.41 -14.32
CA ASP A 141 -8.79 -14.05 -14.70
C ASP A 141 -8.55 -15.50 -15.14
N HIS A 142 -8.37 -16.41 -14.18
CA HIS A 142 -8.40 -17.86 -14.46
C HIS A 142 -9.84 -18.38 -14.62
N PHE A 143 -10.89 -17.60 -14.29
CA PHE A 143 -12.28 -18.08 -14.23
C PHE A 143 -13.33 -17.22 -14.94
N THR A 144 -13.04 -16.02 -15.40
CA THR A 144 -13.89 -15.30 -16.34
C THR A 144 -13.08 -14.92 -17.59
N LYS A 145 -13.79 -14.65 -18.67
CA LYS A 145 -13.20 -14.22 -19.94
C LYS A 145 -13.52 -12.73 -20.06
N ALA A 146 -12.77 -11.85 -19.39
CA ALA A 146 -12.76 -10.43 -19.75
C ALA A 146 -11.60 -9.64 -19.11
N GLY A 147 -10.42 -9.66 -19.74
CA GLY A 147 -9.72 -8.41 -20.06
C GLY A 147 -9.03 -7.60 -18.95
N SER A 148 -8.60 -8.21 -17.85
CA SER A 148 -7.59 -7.63 -16.96
C SER A 148 -6.23 -8.21 -17.37
N GLU A 149 -5.47 -7.51 -18.23
CA GLU A 149 -4.06 -7.85 -18.43
C GLU A 149 -3.35 -7.62 -17.09
N ALA A 150 -2.82 -8.69 -16.51
CA ALA A 150 -2.05 -8.60 -15.28
C ALA A 150 -0.94 -7.55 -15.44
N ASP A 151 -0.70 -6.76 -14.40
CA ASP A 151 0.39 -5.81 -14.39
C ASP A 151 1.73 -6.54 -14.22
N THR A 152 2.22 -7.07 -15.33
CA THR A 152 3.42 -7.91 -15.38
C THR A 152 4.70 -7.10 -15.44
N THR A 153 4.66 -5.78 -15.58
CA THR A 153 5.88 -4.98 -15.75
C THR A 153 6.23 -4.16 -14.53
N ARG A 154 5.26 -3.87 -13.65
CA ARG A 154 5.52 -3.01 -12.49
C ARG A 154 5.76 -3.79 -11.21
N VAL A 155 6.61 -3.24 -10.36
CA VAL A 155 6.84 -3.68 -8.99
C VAL A 155 6.50 -2.55 -8.01
N ARG A 156 6.05 -2.93 -6.82
CA ARG A 156 5.72 -1.98 -5.75
C ARG A 156 6.77 -2.00 -4.67
N LEU A 157 7.40 -0.85 -4.44
CA LEU A 157 8.36 -0.60 -3.36
C LEU A 157 7.70 0.19 -2.22
N SER A 158 8.21 0.03 -1.00
CA SER A 158 7.67 0.67 0.21
C SER A 158 8.70 1.61 0.81
N PHE A 159 8.33 2.87 1.05
CA PHE A 159 9.24 3.85 1.65
C PHE A 159 8.90 4.16 3.13
N CYS A 160 8.36 3.18 3.86
CA CYS A 160 8.03 3.34 5.28
C CYS A 160 9.25 3.56 6.18
N ASN A 161 10.44 3.15 5.76
CA ASN A 161 11.67 3.25 6.54
C ASN A 161 12.82 3.73 5.64
N ARG A 162 13.56 4.75 6.10
CA ARG A 162 14.60 5.39 5.31
C ARG A 162 15.76 4.46 4.95
N GLU A 163 16.36 3.80 5.94
CA GLU A 163 17.52 2.93 5.75
C GLU A 163 17.17 1.76 4.83
N ALA A 164 16.00 1.15 5.03
CA ALA A 164 15.48 0.13 4.14
C ALA A 164 15.27 0.65 2.72
N SER A 165 14.77 1.88 2.55
CA SER A 165 14.58 2.49 1.22
C SER A 165 15.90 2.69 0.49
N GLU A 166 16.92 3.20 1.19
CA GLU A 166 18.27 3.39 0.62
C GLU A 166 18.91 2.04 0.26
N GLN A 167 18.73 1.02 1.11
CA GLN A 167 19.19 -0.35 0.84
C GLN A 167 18.46 -0.99 -0.35
N GLU A 168 17.13 -0.86 -0.42
CA GLU A 168 16.31 -1.37 -1.53
C GLU A 168 16.75 -0.76 -2.86
N LEU A 169 17.00 0.56 -2.92
CA LEU A 169 17.53 1.23 -4.11
C LEU A 169 18.89 0.67 -4.55
N ALA A 170 19.78 0.41 -3.60
CA ALA A 170 21.10 -0.15 -3.90
C ALA A 170 21.01 -1.59 -4.42
N LEU A 171 20.16 -2.41 -3.80
CA LEU A 171 19.94 -3.80 -4.23
C LEU A 171 19.24 -3.87 -5.59
N LEU A 172 18.25 -3.00 -5.85
CA LEU A 172 17.53 -2.93 -7.12
C LEU A 172 18.51 -2.70 -8.28
N ARG A 173 19.44 -1.76 -8.12
CA ARG A 173 20.51 -1.52 -9.08
C ARG A 173 21.40 -2.76 -9.28
N GLY A 174 21.83 -3.38 -8.18
CA GLY A 174 22.71 -4.56 -8.22
C GLY A 174 22.08 -5.76 -8.93
N VAL A 175 20.77 -5.99 -8.76
CA VAL A 175 20.01 -7.04 -9.45
C VAL A 175 20.03 -6.81 -10.96
N LEU A 176 19.75 -5.57 -11.41
CA LEU A 176 19.72 -5.24 -12.84
C LEU A 176 21.09 -5.38 -13.51
N ASP A 177 22.16 -4.94 -12.83
CA ASP A 177 23.52 -5.05 -13.36
C ASP A 177 23.91 -6.53 -13.54
N LYS A 178 23.48 -7.42 -12.64
CA LYS A 178 23.69 -8.87 -12.76
C LYS A 178 22.88 -9.50 -13.89
N ILE A 179 21.62 -9.11 -14.05
CA ILE A 179 20.77 -9.59 -15.14
C ILE A 179 21.37 -9.19 -16.50
N SER A 180 21.83 -7.94 -16.62
CA SER A 180 22.47 -7.41 -17.83
C SER A 180 23.79 -8.11 -18.15
N ALA A 181 24.49 -8.64 -17.14
CA ALA A 181 25.73 -9.39 -17.30
C ALA A 181 25.55 -10.86 -17.71
N GLY A 182 24.31 -11.35 -17.85
CA GLY A 182 24.00 -12.70 -18.33
C GLY A 182 24.19 -13.81 -17.29
N ALA A 183 23.96 -13.51 -16.01
CA ALA A 183 23.97 -14.49 -14.91
C ALA A 183 22.69 -15.35 -14.85
#